data_AF-A0AA87ALM3-F1
#
_entry.id   AF-A0AA87ALM3-F1
#
_cell.length_a   1.000
_cell.length_b   1.000
_cell.length_c   1.000
_cell.angle_alpha   90.00
_cell.angle_beta   90.00
_cell.angle_gamma   90.00
#
_symmetry.space_group_name_H-M   'P 1'
#
loop_
_entity.id
_entity.type
_entity.pdbx_description
1 polymer ?
#
loop_
_entity_poly.entity_id
_entity_poly.type
_entity_poly.pdbx_seq_one_letter_code
_entity_poly.pdbx_strand_id
1 'polypeptide(L)'
;MDIFILLLISLFVYLIPKTDVDYLSNKSTKSLKGLLALFIIFHHLSQKITTGENFSNFEYMGRYIVALFFFLSGYGLYFQYSNNVNYKENFLRKRLARIFIPFTVFIVIYVFYRATLGEVVNVDFFLIFLERPQQYNL
;
A
#
# COMPACT_ATOMS: atom_id res chain seq x y z
N MET A 1 -19.02 19.04 -3.40
CA MET A 1 -18.24 18.84 -2.16
C MET A 1 -16.74 18.81 -2.44
N ASP A 2 -16.29 18.17 -3.51
CA ASP A 2 -14.86 18.08 -3.86
C ASP A 2 -14.18 19.43 -4.13
N ILE A 3 -14.85 20.37 -4.82
CA ILE A 3 -14.32 21.74 -5.03
C ILE A 3 -14.02 22.44 -3.69
N PHE A 4 -14.91 22.33 -2.70
CA PHE A 4 -14.73 22.96 -1.40
C PHE A 4 -13.57 22.32 -0.62
N ILE A 5 -13.42 21.00 -0.69
CA ILE A 5 -12.31 20.28 -0.07
C ILE A 5 -10.98 20.69 -0.73
N LEU A 6 -10.93 20.79 -2.06
CA LEU A 6 -9.74 21.24 -2.78
C LEU A 6 -9.37 22.69 -2.43
N LEU A 7 -10.37 23.57 -2.29
CA LEU A 7 -10.17 24.95 -1.87
C LEU A 7 -9.65 25.05 -0.44
N LEU A 8 -10.18 24.22 0.47
CA LEU A 8 -9.70 24.12 1.85
C LEU A 8 -8.25 23.62 1.90
N ILE A 9 -7.91 22.57 1.14
CA ILE A 9 -6.55 22.05 1.03
C ILE A 9 -5.61 23.13 0.49
N SER A 10 -6.01 23.84 -0.57
CA SER A 10 -5.22 24.94 -1.15
C SER A 10 -5.01 26.09 -0.15
N LEU A 11 -6.03 26.42 0.65
CA LEU A 11 -5.93 27.42 1.71
C LEU A 11 -4.97 26.96 2.81
N PHE A 12 -5.06 25.70 3.25
CA PHE A 12 -4.13 25.12 4.21
C PHE A 12 -2.69 25.14 3.67
N VAL A 13 -2.47 24.77 2.41
CA VAL A 13 -1.15 24.85 1.77
C VAL A 13 -0.62 26.28 1.72
N TYR A 14 -1.48 27.26 1.41
CA TYR A 14 -1.13 28.68 1.41
C TYR A 14 -0.76 29.20 2.82
N LEU A 15 -1.39 28.66 3.86
CA LEU A 15 -1.13 28.98 5.26
C LEU A 15 0.11 28.29 5.83
N ILE A 16 0.73 27.34 5.12
CA ILE A 16 1.99 26.72 5.57
C ILE A 16 3.07 27.80 5.55
N PRO A 17 3.69 28.12 6.71
CA PRO A 17 4.75 29.10 6.76
C PRO A 17 5.92 28.65 5.88
N LYS A 18 6.30 29.51 4.92
CA LYS A 18 7.48 29.29 4.07
C LYS A 18 8.73 29.35 4.93
N THR A 19 9.09 28.19 5.44
CA THR A 19 10.28 27.94 6.25
C THR A 19 11.15 26.94 5.50
N ASP A 20 12.47 27.05 5.58
CA ASP A 20 13.43 26.18 4.87
C ASP A 20 13.46 24.72 5.39
N VAL A 21 12.43 24.30 6.13
CA VAL A 21 12.29 22.92 6.58
C VAL A 21 11.95 22.01 5.40
N ASP A 22 12.76 20.97 5.24
CA ASP A 22 12.53 19.93 4.24
C ASP A 22 11.33 19.05 4.65
N TYR A 23 10.14 19.51 4.27
CA TYR A 23 8.86 18.81 4.48
C TYR A 23 8.83 17.43 3.83
N LEU A 24 9.62 17.21 2.78
CA LEU A 24 9.74 15.93 2.05
C LEU A 24 10.95 15.10 2.49
N SER A 25 11.59 15.48 3.60
CA SER A 25 12.65 14.68 4.21
C SER A 25 12.19 13.24 4.47
N ASN A 26 13.15 12.31 4.45
CA ASN A 26 12.87 10.89 4.68
C ASN A 26 12.17 10.64 6.03
N LYS A 27 12.47 11.45 7.05
CA LYS A 27 11.82 11.36 8.37
C LYS A 27 10.34 11.76 8.30
N SER A 28 10.06 12.93 7.73
CA SER A 28 8.70 13.48 7.59
C SER A 28 7.82 12.60 6.70
N THR A 29 8.35 12.17 5.56
CA THR A 29 7.60 11.30 4.63
C THR A 29 7.33 9.91 5.21
N LYS A 30 8.22 9.36 6.04
CA LYS A 30 7.97 8.09 6.76
C LYS A 30 6.86 8.23 7.80
N SER A 31 6.88 9.27 8.63
CA SER A 31 5.82 9.49 9.61
C SER A 31 4.48 9.75 8.95
N LEU A 32 4.46 10.54 7.86
CA LEU A 32 3.24 10.80 7.09
C LEU A 32 2.70 9.54 6.43
N LYS A 33 3.55 8.69 5.83
CA LYS A 33 3.13 7.38 5.31
C LYS A 33 2.52 6.48 6.39
N GLY A 34 3.08 6.48 7.60
CA GLY A 34 2.55 5.73 8.73
C GLY A 34 1.14 6.20 9.11
N LEU A 35 0.93 7.52 9.20
CA LEU A 35 -0.39 8.10 9.47
C LEU A 35 -1.40 7.78 8.35
N LEU A 36 -0.98 7.92 7.09
CA LEU A 36 -1.83 7.58 5.94
C LEU A 36 -2.20 6.09 5.92
N ALA A 37 -1.29 5.19 6.30
CA ALA A 37 -1.59 3.76 6.41
C ALA A 37 -2.70 3.48 7.42
N LEU A 38 -2.73 4.19 8.57
CA LEU A 38 -3.83 4.07 9.53
C LEU A 38 -5.16 4.53 8.93
N PHE A 39 -5.17 5.65 8.20
CA PHE A 39 -6.38 6.13 7.54
C PHE A 39 -6.88 5.18 6.45
N ILE A 40 -5.99 4.48 5.73
CA ILE A 40 -6.37 3.44 4.76
C ILE A 40 -7.06 2.27 5.47
N ILE A 41 -6.57 1.86 6.64
CA ILE A 41 -7.22 0.81 7.44
C ILE A 41 -8.62 1.27 7.87
N PHE A 42 -8.76 2.50 8.37
CA PHE A 42 -10.07 3.04 8.75
C PHE A 42 -11.03 3.16 7.58
N HIS A 43 -10.55 3.54 6.40
CA HIS A 43 -11.35 3.56 5.17
C HIS A 43 -11.90 2.18 4.82
N HIS A 44 -11.06 1.14 4.83
CA HIS A 44 -11.53 -0.23 4.55
C HIS A 44 -12.44 -0.78 5.65
N LEU A 45 -12.20 -0.41 6.91
CA LEU A 45 -13.09 -0.77 8.02
C LEU A 45 -14.47 -0.13 7.85
N SER A 46 -14.50 1.13 7.43
CA SER A 46 -15.73 1.86 7.12
C SER A 46 -16.54 1.25 5.98
N GLN A 47 -15.89 0.58 5.01
CA GLN A 47 -16.60 -0.14 3.94
C GLN A 47 -17.24 -1.46 4.43
N LYS A 48 -16.69 -2.05 5.50
CA LYS A 48 -17.20 -3.31 6.08
C LYS A 48 -18.28 -3.09 7.14
N ILE A 49 -18.26 -1.92 7.80
CA ILE A 49 -19.24 -1.56 8.83
C ILE A 49 -20.31 -0.69 8.17
N THR A 50 -21.44 -1.31 7.81
CA THR A 50 -22.60 -0.64 7.19
C THR A 50 -23.50 0.12 8.18
N THR A 51 -23.19 0.08 9.48
CA THR A 51 -24.05 0.65 10.53
C THR A 51 -23.52 2.01 10.98
N GLY A 52 -23.99 3.09 10.34
CA GLY A 52 -23.81 4.47 10.81
C GLY A 52 -23.56 5.47 9.68
N GLU A 53 -24.48 6.42 9.50
CA GLU A 53 -24.43 7.43 8.41
C GLU A 53 -23.14 8.27 8.41
N ASN A 54 -22.49 8.42 9.56
CA ASN A 54 -21.25 9.20 9.73
C ASN A 54 -20.00 8.54 9.12
N PHE A 55 -20.03 7.23 8.83
CA PHE A 55 -18.88 6.52 8.25
C PHE A 55 -18.81 6.64 6.72
N SER A 56 -19.92 6.97 6.04
CA SER A 56 -19.96 7.18 4.58
C SER A 56 -18.94 8.23 4.08
N ASN A 57 -18.63 9.24 4.90
CA ASN A 57 -17.63 10.26 4.57
C ASN A 57 -16.20 9.69 4.41
N PHE A 58 -15.87 8.61 5.12
CA PHE A 58 -14.58 7.93 4.96
C PHE A 58 -14.49 7.13 3.67
N GLU A 59 -15.61 6.71 3.09
CA GLU A 59 -15.65 6.00 1.81
C GLU A 59 -15.14 6.88 0.66
N TYR A 60 -15.58 8.15 0.62
CA TYR A 60 -15.13 9.10 -0.40
C TYR A 60 -13.68 9.54 -0.20
N MET A 61 -13.22 9.68 1.06
CA MET A 61 -11.88 10.18 1.37
C MET A 61 -10.78 9.15 1.07
N GLY A 62 -11.11 7.86 1.05
CA GLY A 62 -10.14 6.78 0.82
C GLY A 62 -9.33 6.92 -0.47
N ARG A 63 -9.97 7.33 -1.57
CA ARG A 63 -9.28 7.53 -2.86
C ARG A 63 -8.14 8.53 -2.77
N TYR A 64 -8.36 9.66 -2.10
CA TYR A 64 -7.34 10.70 -1.94
C TYR A 64 -6.22 10.26 -0.99
N ILE A 65 -6.57 9.59 0.12
CA ILE A 65 -5.60 9.09 1.11
C ILE A 65 -4.68 8.04 0.49
N VAL A 66 -5.26 7.07 -0.23
CA VAL A 66 -4.52 6.01 -0.93
C VAL A 66 -3.64 6.62 -2.03
N ALA A 67 -4.14 7.58 -2.80
CA ALA A 67 -3.36 8.28 -3.82
C ALA A 67 -2.16 9.01 -3.22
N LEU A 68 -2.35 9.72 -2.10
CA LEU A 68 -1.26 10.43 -1.42
C LEU A 68 -0.22 9.45 -0.83
N PHE A 69 -0.68 8.32 -0.27
CA PHE A 69 0.21 7.27 0.22
C PHE A 69 1.08 6.68 -0.89
N PHE A 70 0.49 6.37 -2.04
CA PHE A 70 1.23 5.87 -3.20
C PHE A 70 2.15 6.93 -3.81
N PHE A 71 1.71 8.19 -3.87
CA PHE A 71 2.53 9.30 -4.34
C PHE A 71 3.80 9.46 -3.50
N LEU A 72 3.67 9.56 -2.18
CA LEU A 72 4.83 9.66 -1.28
C LEU A 72 5.73 8.42 -1.37
N SER A 73 5.14 7.24 -1.58
CA SER A 73 5.88 5.98 -1.74
C SER A 73 6.69 5.97 -3.04
N GLY A 74 6.10 6.40 -4.15
CA GLY A 74 6.76 6.56 -5.44
C GLY A 74 7.82 7.66 -5.41
N TYR A 75 7.54 8.81 -4.80
CA TYR A 75 8.49 9.92 -4.68
C TYR A 75 9.75 9.50 -3.92
N GLY A 76 9.61 8.87 -2.76
CA GLY A 76 10.77 8.39 -1.99
C GLY A 76 11.59 7.35 -2.76
N LEU A 77 10.92 6.52 -3.56
CA LEU A 77 11.56 5.54 -4.42
C LEU A 77 12.34 6.21 -5.56
N TYR A 78 11.73 7.19 -6.24
CA TYR A 78 12.35 7.99 -7.28
C TYR A 78 13.56 8.75 -6.76
N PHE A 79 13.44 9.40 -5.60
CA PHE A 79 14.54 10.13 -4.97
C PHE A 79 15.71 9.19 -4.65
N GLN A 80 15.43 8.02 -4.09
CA GLN A 80 16.46 7.02 -3.80
C GLN A 80 17.08 6.44 -5.08
N TYR A 81 16.29 6.24 -6.12
CA TYR A 81 16.76 5.83 -7.43
C TYR A 81 17.69 6.88 -8.03
N SER A 82 17.28 8.14 -8.12
CA SER A 82 18.04 9.21 -8.77
C SER A 82 19.35 9.53 -8.05
N ASN A 83 19.37 9.51 -6.71
CA ASN A 83 20.50 9.99 -5.91
C ASN A 83 21.47 8.89 -5.44
N ASN A 84 21.21 7.61 -5.71
CA ASN A 84 22.07 6.53 -5.22
C ASN A 84 22.39 5.52 -6.34
N VAL A 85 23.63 5.60 -6.87
CA VAL A 85 24.09 4.78 -8.00
C VAL A 85 24.03 3.28 -7.67
N ASN A 86 24.44 2.89 -6.46
CA ASN A 86 24.36 1.50 -5.98
C ASN A 86 22.92 0.98 -5.83
N TYR A 87 21.96 1.89 -5.62
CA TYR A 87 20.55 1.53 -5.55
C TYR A 87 19.96 1.27 -6.95
N LYS A 88 20.42 1.98 -7.99
CA LYS A 88 19.96 1.81 -9.38
C LYS A 88 20.27 0.42 -9.93
N GLU A 89 21.52 -0.03 -9.81
CA GLU A 89 21.99 -1.28 -10.43
C GLU A 89 21.21 -2.52 -9.97
N ASN A 90 20.75 -2.51 -8.72
CA ASN A 90 20.02 -3.63 -8.12
C ASN A 90 18.57 -3.28 -7.77
N PHE A 91 18.03 -2.21 -8.35
CA PHE A 91 16.72 -1.66 -7.98
C PHE A 91 15.60 -2.70 -8.14
N LEU A 92 15.43 -3.20 -9.36
CA LEU A 92 14.37 -4.17 -9.68
C LEU A 92 14.59 -5.49 -8.94
N ARG A 93 15.85 -5.97 -8.88
CA ARG A 93 16.20 -7.20 -8.18
C ARG A 93 15.85 -7.13 -6.69
N LYS A 94 16.23 -6.05 -5.99
CA LYS A 94 15.91 -5.87 -4.56
C LYS A 94 14.41 -5.74 -4.32
N ARG A 95 13.69 -5.05 -5.21
CA ARG A 95 12.26 -4.82 -5.06
C ARG A 95 11.44 -6.08 -5.33
N LEU A 96 11.74 -6.79 -6.42
CA LEU A 96 11.11 -8.06 -6.75
C LEU A 96 11.47 -9.13 -5.72
N ALA A 97 12.74 -9.28 -5.34
CA ALA A 97 13.14 -10.25 -4.32
C ALA A 97 12.40 -10.05 -3.00
N ARG A 98 12.17 -8.80 -2.56
CA ARG A 98 11.37 -8.51 -1.37
C ARG A 98 9.94 -9.04 -1.44
N ILE A 99 9.35 -9.15 -2.63
CA ILE A 99 7.99 -9.70 -2.84
C ILE A 99 8.07 -11.22 -3.04
N PHE A 100 9.03 -11.69 -3.84
CA PHE A 100 9.21 -13.10 -4.14
C PHE A 100 9.63 -13.95 -2.94
N ILE A 101 10.45 -13.42 -2.03
CA ILE A 101 10.89 -14.16 -0.83
C ILE A 101 9.71 -14.56 0.06
N PRO A 102 8.87 -13.64 0.57
CA PRO A 102 7.73 -14.03 1.41
C PRO A 102 6.73 -14.90 0.64
N PHE A 103 6.49 -14.61 -0.64
CA PHE A 103 5.62 -15.44 -1.49
C PHE A 103 6.11 -16.90 -1.56
N THR A 104 7.40 -17.11 -1.80
CA THR A 104 8.00 -18.44 -1.88
C THR A 104 7.94 -19.15 -0.53
N VAL A 105 8.20 -18.43 0.57
CA VAL A 105 8.11 -19.00 1.93
C VAL A 105 6.70 -19.51 2.22
N PHE A 106 5.66 -18.71 1.95
CA PHE A 106 4.28 -19.14 2.15
C PHE A 106 3.90 -20.34 1.27
N ILE A 107 4.37 -20.37 0.01
CA ILE A 107 4.17 -21.53 -0.87
C ILE A 107 4.81 -22.78 -0.29
N VAL A 108 6.06 -22.70 0.17
CA VAL A 108 6.76 -23.87 0.71
C VAL A 108 6.07 -24.40 1.97
N ILE A 109 5.67 -23.51 2.88
CA ILE A 109 4.91 -23.89 4.08
C ILE A 109 3.61 -24.59 3.70
N TYR A 110 2.88 -24.04 2.72
CA TYR A 110 1.62 -24.61 2.26
C TYR A 110 1.80 -26.00 1.62
N VAL A 111 2.78 -26.15 0.74
CA VAL A 111 3.11 -27.44 0.10
C VAL A 111 3.50 -28.47 1.16
N PHE A 112 4.29 -28.07 2.15
CA PHE A 112 4.69 -28.95 3.25
C PHE A 112 3.47 -29.39 4.09
N TYR A 113 2.58 -28.46 4.44
CA TYR A 113 1.33 -28.78 5.13
C TYR A 113 0.48 -29.80 4.36
N ARG A 114 0.30 -29.61 3.05
CA ARG A 114 -0.46 -30.55 2.19
C ARG A 114 0.22 -31.91 2.07
N ALA A 115 1.56 -31.94 2.00
CA ALA A 115 2.32 -33.18 1.99
C ALA A 115 2.15 -33.99 3.29
N THR A 116 2.07 -33.33 4.46
CA THR A 116 1.78 -34.01 5.73
C THR A 116 0.37 -34.61 5.80
N LEU A 117 -0.56 -34.12 4.98
CA LEU A 117 -1.91 -34.68 4.84
C LEU A 117 -1.98 -35.82 3.80
N GLY A 118 -0.86 -36.16 3.16
CA GLY A 118 -0.80 -37.24 2.15
C GLY A 118 -1.31 -36.82 0.78
N GLU A 119 -1.53 -35.53 0.53
CA GLU A 119 -2.04 -35.04 -0.74
C GLU A 119 -0.91 -34.67 -1.71
N VAL A 120 -1.04 -35.08 -2.97
CA VAL A 120 -0.07 -34.77 -4.03
C VAL A 120 -0.39 -33.39 -4.61
N VAL A 121 0.48 -32.41 -4.39
CA VAL A 121 0.31 -31.08 -4.98
C VAL A 121 0.73 -31.11 -6.45
N ASN A 122 -0.23 -31.14 -7.35
CA ASN A 122 0.02 -31.11 -8.80
C ASN A 122 0.26 -29.68 -9.30
N VAL A 123 0.99 -29.49 -10.40
CA VAL A 123 1.26 -28.18 -11.01
C VAL A 123 -0.01 -27.44 -11.43
N ASP A 124 -1.08 -28.18 -11.74
CA ASP A 124 -2.40 -27.64 -12.02
C ASP A 124 -2.94 -26.79 -10.85
N PHE A 125 -2.58 -27.12 -9.61
CA PHE A 125 -2.95 -26.31 -8.44
C PHE A 125 -2.37 -24.90 -8.52
N PHE A 126 -1.11 -24.76 -8.96
CA PHE A 126 -0.47 -23.44 -9.06
C PHE A 126 -1.06 -22.62 -10.20
N LEU A 127 -1.43 -23.26 -11.30
CA LEU A 127 -2.14 -22.61 -12.41
C LEU A 127 -3.51 -22.12 -11.94
N ILE A 128 -4.30 -22.98 -11.28
CA ILE A 128 -5.60 -22.62 -10.71
C ILE A 128 -5.46 -21.50 -9.67
N PHE A 129 -4.42 -21.51 -8.84
CA PHE A 129 -4.15 -20.46 -7.85
C PHE A 129 -3.82 -19.10 -8.51
N LEU A 130 -3.08 -19.12 -9.63
CA LEU A 130 -2.78 -17.91 -10.43
C LEU A 130 -4.01 -17.40 -11.20
N GLU A 131 -4.91 -18.30 -11.60
CA GLU A 131 -6.09 -17.99 -12.44
C GLU A 131 -7.33 -17.60 -11.62
N ARG A 132 -7.42 -17.98 -10.34
CA ARG A 132 -8.57 -17.70 -9.45
C ARG A 132 -8.32 -16.46 -8.59
N PRO A 133 -8.83 -15.27 -8.95
CA PRO A 133 -8.97 -14.20 -7.97
C PRO A 133 -10.08 -14.59 -6.98
N GLN A 134 -9.67 -15.00 -5.77
CA GLN A 134 -10.46 -15.00 -4.52
C GLN A 134 -11.99 -15.11 -4.70
N GLN A 135 -12.49 -16.33 -4.92
CA GLN A 135 -13.87 -16.68 -4.57
C GLN A 135 -13.86 -17.69 -3.44
N TYR A 136 -13.61 -17.19 -2.23
CA TYR A 136 -14.09 -17.84 -1.01
C TYR A 136 -15.21 -16.94 -0.48
N ASN A 137 -16.42 -17.16 -0.98
CA ASN A 137 -17.61 -16.78 -0.25
C ASN A 137 -17.75 -17.79 0.89
N LEU A 138 -17.74 -17.29 2.12
CA LEU A 138 -18.35 -17.96 3.27
C LEU A 138 -19.85 -18.11 3.04
#